data_AF-A0A6P0NCY3-F1
#
_entry.id   AF-A0A6P0NCY3-F1
#
_cell.length_a   1.000
_cell.length_b   1.000
_cell.length_c   1.000
_cell.angle_alpha   90.00
_cell.angle_beta   90.00
_cell.angle_gamma   90.00
#
_symmetry.space_group_name_H-M   'P 1'
#
loop_
_entity.id
_entity.type
_entity.pdbx_description
1 polymer ?
#
loop_
_entity_poly.entity_id
_entity_poly.type
_entity_poly.pdbx_seq_one_letter_code
_entity_poly.pdbx_strand_id
1 'polypeptide(L)'
;SITDDRDRAYALSKLASQLPEILPEALEAARAITDKSDRGNVLSNLAPHLPEILPEALEAARAITDESSRARALRELAPHLPQILLPQALEAARAITDKSDRANVLSELASQLPKILPEALEMVQANDEWRRPYALETLAKHLPESLLPQALEVARAITDSSVMARALSGLAPQLPQILPEALEAARELTDKSRRAYPLSTLAPHCPQSLLPEVLEMAQAIQSEYHRARVFSGLIKNPGFSLQDDVSLWQEFLHTLACRDRQDFLRNLVNLSPTIISLGGKEALAAIVEAIQDVSRWWP
;
A
#
# COMPACT_ATOMS: atom_id res chain seq x y z
N SER A 1 -0.03 33.39 4.26
CA SER A 1 -1.03 33.63 3.19
C SER A 1 -0.74 32.61 2.11
N ILE A 2 -1.64 31.65 1.88
CA ILE A 2 -1.50 30.69 0.78
C ILE A 2 -1.93 31.46 -0.47
N THR A 3 -0.99 32.15 -1.11
CA THR A 3 -1.27 33.06 -2.24
C THR A 3 -1.35 32.34 -3.59
N ASP A 4 -1.15 31.01 -3.62
CA ASP A 4 -1.35 30.19 -4.81
C ASP A 4 -2.67 29.42 -4.66
N ASP A 5 -3.64 29.72 -5.52
CA ASP A 5 -4.95 29.08 -5.55
C ASP A 5 -4.83 27.55 -5.70
N ARG A 6 -3.76 27.06 -6.35
CA ARG A 6 -3.41 25.63 -6.43
C ARG A 6 -3.09 25.06 -5.05
N ASP A 7 -2.16 25.69 -4.32
CA ASP A 7 -1.68 25.18 -3.03
C ASP A 7 -2.81 25.18 -2.00
N ARG A 8 -3.70 26.17 -2.07
CA ARG A 8 -4.91 26.24 -1.26
C ARG A 8 -5.87 25.10 -1.60
N ALA A 9 -6.19 24.89 -2.87
CA ALA A 9 -7.10 23.83 -3.29
C ALA A 9 -6.53 22.43 -2.97
N TYR A 10 -5.22 22.24 -3.13
CA TYR A 10 -4.55 21.00 -2.74
C TYR A 10 -4.64 20.76 -1.24
N ALA A 11 -4.33 21.77 -0.41
CA ALA A 11 -4.45 21.67 1.04
C ALA A 11 -5.89 21.35 1.46
N LEU A 12 -6.88 22.03 0.89
CA LEU A 12 -8.30 21.76 1.14
C LEU A 12 -8.68 20.33 0.75
N SER A 13 -8.22 19.83 -0.41
CA SER A 13 -8.51 18.45 -0.83
C SER A 13 -7.95 17.39 0.13
N LYS A 14 -6.78 17.64 0.73
CA LYS A 14 -6.19 16.73 1.71
C LYS A 14 -6.92 16.79 3.05
N LEU A 15 -7.30 17.98 3.48
CA LEU A 15 -8.08 18.17 4.71
C LEU A 15 -9.51 17.63 4.60
N ALA A 16 -10.09 17.63 3.40
CA ALA A 16 -11.45 17.16 3.17
C ALA A 16 -11.63 15.65 3.46
N SER A 17 -10.52 14.87 3.44
CA SER A 17 -10.53 13.48 3.89
C SER A 17 -10.81 13.31 5.39
N GLN A 18 -10.58 14.36 6.19
CA GLN A 18 -10.75 14.37 7.64
C GLN A 18 -11.90 15.28 8.10
N LEU A 19 -12.28 16.26 7.27
CA LEU A 19 -13.31 17.25 7.53
C LEU A 19 -14.30 17.28 6.35
N PRO A 20 -15.31 16.40 6.34
CA PRO A 20 -16.30 16.37 5.26
C PRO A 20 -17.06 17.69 5.09
N GLU A 21 -17.12 18.54 6.13
CA GLU A 21 -17.82 19.82 6.05
C GLU A 21 -17.21 20.79 5.04
N ILE A 22 -15.91 20.66 4.73
CA ILE A 22 -15.19 21.56 3.80
C ILE A 22 -15.18 21.07 2.35
N LEU A 23 -15.85 19.96 2.05
CA LEU A 23 -15.91 19.38 0.70
C LEU A 23 -16.51 20.36 -0.34
N PRO A 24 -17.58 21.11 -0.05
CA PRO A 24 -18.10 22.12 -0.98
C PRO A 24 -17.07 23.21 -1.31
N GLU A 25 -16.40 23.77 -0.31
CA GLU A 25 -15.38 24.80 -0.51
C GLU A 25 -14.15 24.26 -1.24
N ALA A 26 -13.74 23.02 -0.95
CA ALA A 26 -12.65 22.36 -1.65
C ALA A 26 -12.98 22.14 -3.13
N LEU A 27 -14.22 21.75 -3.45
CA LEU A 27 -14.69 21.59 -4.82
C LEU A 27 -14.76 22.92 -5.57
N GLU A 28 -15.27 23.98 -4.94
CA GLU A 28 -15.27 25.32 -5.53
C GLU A 28 -13.84 25.81 -5.81
N ALA A 29 -12.93 25.64 -4.86
CA ALA A 29 -11.53 25.97 -5.03
C ALA A 29 -10.89 25.16 -6.17
N ALA A 30 -11.18 23.86 -6.27
CA ALA A 30 -10.70 23.01 -7.35
C ALA A 30 -11.18 23.50 -8.72
N ARG A 31 -12.47 23.83 -8.85
CA ARG A 31 -13.06 24.33 -10.10
C ARG A 31 -12.50 25.69 -10.52
N ALA A 32 -12.11 26.52 -9.57
CA ALA A 32 -11.48 27.81 -9.81
C ALA A 32 -10.03 27.72 -10.33
N ILE A 33 -9.38 26.54 -10.26
CA ILE A 33 -8.02 26.36 -10.79
C ILE A 33 -8.03 26.52 -12.31
N THR A 34 -7.17 27.43 -12.79
CA THR A 34 -7.01 27.71 -14.23
C THR A 34 -6.19 26.64 -14.94
N ASP A 35 -5.13 26.13 -14.31
CA ASP A 35 -4.32 25.04 -14.87
C ASP A 35 -5.11 23.73 -14.87
N LYS A 36 -5.24 23.12 -16.06
CA LYS A 36 -6.06 21.92 -16.24
C LYS A 36 -5.47 20.71 -15.53
N SER A 37 -4.14 20.62 -15.44
CA SER A 37 -3.46 19.50 -14.80
C SER A 37 -3.67 19.56 -13.29
N ASP A 38 -3.47 20.73 -12.71
CA ASP A 38 -3.70 20.97 -11.28
C ASP A 38 -5.17 20.78 -10.92
N ARG A 39 -6.09 21.31 -11.74
CA ARG A 39 -7.53 21.08 -11.55
C ARG A 39 -7.88 19.59 -11.61
N GLY A 40 -7.40 18.88 -12.62
CA GLY A 40 -7.65 17.44 -12.77
C GLY A 40 -7.13 16.64 -11.57
N ASN A 41 -5.92 16.96 -11.12
CA ASN A 41 -5.33 16.33 -9.93
C ASN A 41 -6.17 16.57 -8.68
N VAL A 42 -6.60 17.80 -8.41
CA VAL A 42 -7.41 18.12 -7.22
C VAL A 42 -8.79 17.45 -7.30
N LEU A 43 -9.45 17.48 -8.46
CA LEU A 43 -10.74 16.81 -8.66
C LEU A 43 -10.63 15.28 -8.48
N SER A 44 -9.56 14.65 -8.98
CA SER A 44 -9.29 13.23 -8.74
C SER A 44 -9.10 12.88 -7.27
N ASN A 45 -8.51 13.79 -6.48
CA ASN A 45 -8.33 13.60 -5.03
C ASN A 45 -9.65 13.80 -4.25
N LEU A 46 -10.57 14.64 -4.75
CA LEU A 46 -11.86 14.87 -4.11
C LEU A 46 -12.92 13.81 -4.46
N ALA A 47 -12.84 13.22 -5.66
CA ALA A 47 -13.86 12.32 -6.18
C ALA A 47 -14.17 11.09 -5.31
N PRO A 48 -13.21 10.46 -4.59
CA PRO A 48 -13.51 9.39 -3.63
C PRO A 48 -14.49 9.80 -2.52
N HIS A 49 -14.58 11.10 -2.22
CA HIS A 49 -15.43 11.68 -1.18
C HIS A 49 -16.70 12.34 -1.73
N LEU A 50 -16.77 12.54 -3.05
CA LEU A 50 -17.88 13.17 -3.77
C LEU A 50 -18.20 12.36 -5.03
N PRO A 51 -18.92 11.22 -4.91
CA PRO A 51 -19.20 10.34 -6.06
C PRO A 51 -19.89 11.06 -7.23
N GLU A 52 -20.64 12.12 -6.96
CA GLU A 52 -21.33 12.94 -7.95
C GLU A 52 -20.39 13.68 -8.92
N ILE A 53 -19.13 13.92 -8.53
CA ILE A 53 -18.14 14.57 -9.41
C ILE A 53 -17.28 13.58 -10.20
N LEU A 54 -17.47 12.26 -10.04
CA LEU A 54 -16.66 11.25 -10.75
C LEU A 54 -16.63 11.45 -12.29
N PRO A 55 -17.75 11.79 -12.97
CA PRO A 55 -17.70 12.12 -14.39
C PRO A 55 -16.83 13.35 -14.68
N GLU A 56 -16.96 14.42 -13.90
CA GLU A 56 -16.18 15.66 -14.05
C GLU A 56 -14.69 15.41 -13.80
N ALA A 57 -14.36 14.67 -12.75
CA ALA A 57 -13.00 14.31 -12.39
C ALA A 57 -12.34 13.42 -13.46
N LEU A 58 -13.09 12.45 -14.03
CA LEU A 58 -12.59 11.63 -15.13
C LEU A 58 -12.32 12.47 -16.38
N GLU A 59 -13.23 13.35 -16.78
CA GLU A 59 -13.00 14.28 -17.90
C GLU A 59 -11.79 15.18 -17.66
N ALA A 60 -11.65 15.71 -16.45
CA ALA A 60 -10.51 16.54 -16.08
C ALA A 60 -9.20 15.74 -16.13
N ALA A 61 -9.17 14.51 -15.61
CA ALA A 61 -8.02 13.60 -15.68
C ALA A 61 -7.63 13.29 -17.13
N ARG A 62 -8.60 13.03 -18.01
CA ARG A 62 -8.37 12.80 -19.45
C ARG A 62 -7.76 14.01 -20.15
N ALA A 63 -8.12 15.21 -19.72
CA ALA A 63 -7.62 16.46 -20.29
C ALA A 63 -6.21 16.85 -19.82
N ILE A 64 -5.61 16.12 -18.86
CA ILE A 64 -4.24 16.37 -18.38
C ILE A 64 -3.25 16.04 -19.50
N THR A 65 -2.40 17.00 -19.84
CA THR A 65 -1.40 16.86 -20.91
C THR A 65 -0.19 16.04 -20.47
N ASP A 66 0.32 16.28 -19.25
CA ASP A 66 1.39 15.51 -18.65
C ASP A 66 0.95 14.06 -18.38
N GLU A 67 1.59 13.09 -19.03
CA GLU A 67 1.14 11.70 -18.99
C GLU A 67 1.23 11.09 -17.60
N SER A 68 2.25 11.45 -16.83
CA SER A 68 2.44 10.93 -15.48
C SER A 68 1.37 11.44 -14.52
N SER A 69 1.03 12.73 -14.63
CA SER A 69 -0.09 13.33 -13.89
C SER A 69 -1.43 12.74 -14.33
N ARG A 70 -1.64 12.52 -15.63
CA ARG A 70 -2.82 11.84 -16.17
C ARG A 70 -2.96 10.42 -15.61
N ALA A 71 -1.87 9.65 -15.60
CA ALA A 71 -1.83 8.30 -15.09
C ALA A 71 -2.11 8.25 -13.58
N ARG A 72 -1.52 9.17 -12.82
CA ARG A 72 -1.77 9.31 -11.39
C ARG A 72 -3.25 9.61 -11.11
N ALA A 73 -3.83 10.58 -11.82
CA ALA A 73 -5.24 10.95 -11.69
C ALA A 73 -6.17 9.79 -12.03
N LEU A 74 -5.90 9.05 -13.12
CA LEU A 74 -6.68 7.86 -13.51
C LEU A 74 -6.56 6.72 -12.50
N ARG A 75 -5.36 6.48 -11.95
CA ARG A 75 -5.15 5.47 -10.89
C ARG A 75 -5.90 5.84 -9.62
N GLU A 76 -5.87 7.10 -9.20
CA GLU A 76 -6.62 7.58 -8.03
C GLU A 76 -8.13 7.42 -8.21
N LEU A 77 -8.65 7.68 -9.41
CA LEU A 77 -10.07 7.52 -9.73
C LEU A 77 -10.51 6.07 -9.85
N ALA A 78 -9.65 5.20 -10.39
CA ALA A 78 -10.01 3.85 -10.81
C ALA A 78 -10.86 3.10 -9.77
N PRO A 79 -10.48 2.95 -8.48
CA PRO A 79 -11.24 2.21 -7.46
C PRO A 79 -12.66 2.71 -7.20
N HIS A 80 -12.99 3.95 -7.61
CA HIS A 80 -14.24 4.63 -7.31
C HIS A 80 -15.16 4.77 -8.53
N LEU A 81 -14.68 4.48 -9.74
CA LEU A 81 -15.45 4.68 -10.95
C LEU A 81 -16.61 3.69 -11.07
N PRO A 82 -17.86 4.16 -11.27
CA PRO A 82 -18.97 3.27 -11.59
C PRO A 82 -18.76 2.58 -12.93
N GLN A 83 -19.39 1.41 -13.10
CA GLN A 83 -19.27 0.55 -14.29
C GLN A 83 -19.47 1.29 -15.63
N ILE A 84 -20.31 2.33 -15.64
CA ILE A 84 -20.60 3.13 -16.84
C ILE A 84 -19.43 4.02 -17.29
N LEU A 85 -18.52 4.39 -16.39
CA LEU A 85 -17.34 5.22 -16.67
C LEU A 85 -16.07 4.41 -16.95
N LEU A 86 -16.03 3.13 -16.55
CA LEU A 86 -14.87 2.26 -16.76
C LEU A 86 -14.42 2.15 -18.23
N PRO A 87 -15.31 2.10 -19.25
CA PRO A 87 -14.87 2.10 -20.65
C PRO A 87 -14.08 3.36 -21.04
N GLN A 88 -14.49 4.53 -20.55
CA GLN A 88 -13.80 5.80 -20.83
C GLN A 88 -12.45 5.87 -20.12
N ALA A 89 -12.38 5.40 -18.88
CA ALA A 89 -11.12 5.31 -18.14
C ALA A 89 -10.14 4.32 -18.78
N LEU A 90 -10.63 3.19 -19.29
CA LEU A 90 -9.82 2.21 -20.03
C LEU A 90 -9.27 2.79 -21.34
N GLU A 91 -10.08 3.53 -22.09
CA GLU A 91 -9.62 4.24 -23.29
C GLU A 91 -8.50 5.23 -22.94
N ALA A 92 -8.70 6.03 -21.90
CA ALA A 92 -7.71 6.99 -21.42
C ALA A 92 -6.42 6.30 -20.96
N ALA A 93 -6.52 5.17 -20.27
CA ALA A 93 -5.37 4.37 -19.83
C ALA A 93 -4.57 3.84 -21.03
N ARG A 94 -5.25 3.33 -22.06
CA ARG A 94 -4.61 2.81 -23.29
C ARG A 94 -3.92 3.92 -24.10
N ALA A 95 -4.41 5.15 -24.01
CA ALA A 95 -3.82 6.32 -24.65
C ALA A 95 -2.54 6.82 -23.97
N ILE A 96 -2.17 6.31 -22.78
CA ILE A 96 -0.89 6.62 -22.13
C ILE A 96 0.24 5.96 -22.93
N THR A 97 1.23 6.74 -23.33
CA THR A 97 2.36 6.24 -24.13
C THR A 97 3.46 5.65 -23.27
N ASP A 98 3.71 6.21 -22.08
CA ASP A 98 4.62 5.63 -21.11
C ASP A 98 4.11 4.25 -20.62
N LYS A 99 4.94 3.23 -20.81
CA LYS A 99 4.56 1.84 -20.50
C LYS A 99 4.38 1.60 -19.01
N SER A 100 5.16 2.28 -18.17
CA SER A 100 5.07 2.14 -16.71
C SER A 100 3.77 2.71 -16.19
N ASP A 101 3.46 3.92 -16.60
CA ASP A 101 2.24 4.62 -16.22
C ASP A 101 1.00 3.90 -16.77
N ARG A 102 1.05 3.42 -18.01
CA ARG A 102 -0.03 2.59 -18.57
C ARG A 102 -0.23 1.29 -17.79
N ALA A 103 0.84 0.56 -17.49
CA ALA A 103 0.75 -0.69 -16.73
C ALA A 103 0.15 -0.48 -15.33
N ASN A 104 0.51 0.62 -14.67
CA ASN A 104 -0.03 0.98 -13.35
C ASN A 104 -1.54 1.26 -13.41
N VAL A 105 -2.00 2.07 -14.37
CA VAL A 105 -3.43 2.40 -14.51
C VAL A 105 -4.24 1.17 -14.90
N LEU A 106 -3.74 0.35 -15.83
CA LEU A 106 -4.41 -0.90 -16.22
C LEU A 106 -4.50 -1.89 -15.06
N SER A 107 -3.45 -1.98 -14.24
CA SER A 107 -3.46 -2.84 -13.04
C SER A 107 -4.54 -2.43 -12.05
N GLU A 108 -4.72 -1.12 -11.83
CA GLU A 108 -5.76 -0.59 -10.94
C GLU A 108 -7.16 -0.80 -11.52
N LEU A 109 -7.37 -0.53 -12.81
CA LEU A 109 -8.65 -0.74 -13.50
C LEU A 109 -9.04 -2.22 -13.56
N ALA A 110 -8.07 -3.14 -13.60
CA ALA A 110 -8.33 -4.57 -13.66
C ALA A 110 -9.05 -5.10 -12.40
N SER A 111 -8.94 -4.41 -11.26
CA SER A 111 -9.71 -4.71 -10.05
C SER A 111 -11.23 -4.69 -10.27
N GLN A 112 -11.71 -3.88 -11.21
CA GLN A 112 -13.14 -3.71 -11.54
C GLN A 112 -13.50 -4.18 -12.95
N LEU A 113 -12.50 -4.43 -13.80
CA LEU A 113 -12.65 -5.00 -15.13
C LEU A 113 -11.83 -6.28 -15.27
N PRO A 114 -12.23 -7.42 -14.66
CA PRO A 114 -11.44 -8.66 -14.72
C PRO A 114 -11.07 -9.11 -16.15
N LYS A 115 -11.88 -8.73 -17.15
CA LYS A 115 -11.63 -8.99 -18.57
C LYS A 115 -10.32 -8.40 -19.12
N ILE A 116 -9.73 -7.39 -18.47
CA ILE A 116 -8.46 -6.78 -18.89
C ILE A 116 -7.25 -7.31 -18.10
N LEU A 117 -7.43 -8.26 -17.17
CA LEU A 117 -6.32 -8.81 -16.38
C LEU A 117 -5.19 -9.39 -17.26
N PRO A 118 -5.46 -10.13 -18.35
CA PRO A 118 -4.38 -10.59 -19.25
C PRO A 118 -3.59 -9.43 -19.87
N GLU A 119 -4.29 -8.40 -20.38
CA GLU A 119 -3.67 -7.21 -20.97
C GLU A 119 -2.82 -6.45 -19.94
N ALA A 120 -3.35 -6.28 -18.71
CA ALA A 120 -2.62 -5.64 -17.63
C ALA A 120 -1.34 -6.43 -17.28
N LEU A 121 -1.42 -7.76 -17.20
CA LEU A 121 -0.27 -8.60 -16.87
C LEU A 121 0.80 -8.60 -17.98
N GLU A 122 0.39 -8.64 -19.25
CA GLU A 122 1.32 -8.47 -20.40
C GLU A 122 2.03 -7.12 -20.34
N MET A 123 1.29 -6.05 -20.01
CA MET A 123 1.87 -4.72 -19.85
C MET A 123 2.87 -4.66 -18.69
N VAL A 124 2.60 -5.35 -17.58
CA VAL A 124 3.54 -5.47 -16.46
C VAL A 124 4.81 -6.22 -16.89
N GLN A 125 4.68 -7.31 -17.63
CA GLN A 125 5.82 -8.07 -18.14
C GLN A 125 6.72 -7.23 -19.05
N ALA A 126 6.13 -6.41 -19.93
CA ALA A 126 6.85 -5.55 -20.86
C ALA A 126 7.43 -4.27 -20.21
N ASN A 127 7.14 -4.04 -18.92
CA ASN A 127 7.54 -2.85 -18.20
C ASN A 127 8.95 -2.97 -17.57
N ASP A 128 9.47 -1.83 -17.11
CA ASP A 128 10.66 -1.73 -16.26
C ASP A 128 10.53 -2.65 -15.02
N GLU A 129 11.55 -3.47 -14.79
CA GLU A 129 11.52 -4.48 -13.74
C GLU A 129 11.34 -3.88 -12.34
N TRP A 130 11.85 -2.67 -12.08
CA TRP A 130 11.71 -1.98 -10.78
C TRP A 130 10.26 -1.61 -10.46
N ARG A 131 9.41 -1.51 -11.49
CA ARG A 131 7.98 -1.18 -11.35
C ARG A 131 7.09 -2.42 -11.25
N ARG A 132 7.57 -3.58 -11.74
CA ARG A 132 6.78 -4.83 -11.77
C ARG A 132 6.25 -5.27 -10.40
N PRO A 133 7.02 -5.22 -9.28
CA PRO A 133 6.52 -5.71 -8.00
C PRO A 133 5.24 -5.01 -7.54
N TYR A 134 5.15 -3.69 -7.71
CA TYR A 134 3.97 -2.92 -7.32
C TYR A 134 2.74 -3.31 -8.14
N ALA A 135 2.91 -3.42 -9.46
CA ALA A 135 1.82 -3.78 -10.35
C ALA A 135 1.38 -5.25 -10.14
N LEU A 136 2.33 -6.17 -9.94
CA LEU A 136 2.05 -7.56 -9.58
C LEU A 136 1.31 -7.67 -8.26
N GLU A 137 1.71 -6.94 -7.22
CA GLU A 137 1.03 -6.92 -5.92
C GLU A 137 -0.40 -6.38 -6.03
N THR A 138 -0.61 -5.37 -6.88
CA THR A 138 -1.95 -4.81 -7.15
C THR A 138 -2.83 -5.83 -7.87
N LEU A 139 -2.30 -6.46 -8.92
CA LEU A 139 -3.02 -7.48 -9.69
C LEU A 139 -3.31 -8.74 -8.87
N ALA A 140 -2.37 -9.19 -8.03
CA ALA A 140 -2.44 -10.44 -7.28
C ALA A 140 -3.77 -10.62 -6.56
N LYS A 141 -4.27 -9.56 -5.91
CA LYS A 141 -5.53 -9.57 -5.15
C LYS A 141 -6.77 -9.91 -5.99
N HIS A 142 -6.66 -9.80 -7.31
CA HIS A 142 -7.77 -9.94 -8.26
C HIS A 142 -7.49 -10.98 -9.35
N LEU A 143 -6.32 -11.61 -9.37
CA LEU A 143 -5.98 -12.59 -10.40
C LEU A 143 -6.75 -13.91 -10.17
N PRO A 144 -7.43 -14.45 -11.18
CA PRO A 144 -7.97 -15.81 -11.12
C PRO A 144 -6.82 -16.82 -11.08
N GLU A 145 -7.09 -18.01 -10.53
CA GLU A 145 -6.09 -19.09 -10.42
C GLU A 145 -5.40 -19.42 -11.74
N SER A 146 -6.10 -19.25 -12.88
CA SER A 146 -5.56 -19.48 -14.22
C SER A 146 -4.45 -18.52 -14.63
N LEU A 147 -4.39 -17.30 -14.06
CA LEU A 147 -3.37 -16.29 -14.39
C LEU A 147 -2.25 -16.20 -13.35
N LEU A 148 -2.40 -16.84 -12.19
CA LEU A 148 -1.36 -16.86 -11.16
C LEU A 148 -0.02 -17.47 -11.64
N PRO A 149 0.02 -18.56 -12.44
CA PRO A 149 1.27 -19.07 -12.98
C PRO A 149 2.01 -18.05 -13.85
N GLN A 150 1.28 -17.30 -14.68
CA GLN A 150 1.86 -16.26 -15.53
C GLN A 150 2.42 -15.10 -14.68
N ALA A 151 1.72 -14.69 -13.63
CA ALA A 151 2.23 -13.66 -12.71
C ALA A 151 3.51 -14.09 -11.99
N LEU A 152 3.60 -15.37 -11.62
CA LEU A 152 4.80 -15.96 -11.03
C LEU A 152 5.97 -15.99 -12.02
N GLU A 153 5.72 -16.31 -13.30
CA GLU A 153 6.75 -16.21 -14.36
C GLU A 153 7.28 -14.79 -14.51
N VAL A 154 6.39 -13.78 -14.49
CA VAL A 154 6.79 -12.36 -14.56
C VAL A 154 7.65 -11.97 -13.35
N ALA A 155 7.32 -12.47 -12.15
CA ALA A 155 8.13 -12.24 -10.95
C ALA A 155 9.51 -12.91 -11.05
N ARG A 156 9.58 -14.16 -11.52
CA ARG A 156 10.84 -14.92 -11.66
C ARG A 156 11.74 -14.41 -12.79
N ALA A 157 11.18 -13.72 -13.78
CA ALA A 157 11.94 -13.10 -14.86
C ALA A 157 12.65 -11.79 -14.47
N ILE A 158 12.51 -11.33 -13.22
CA ILE A 158 13.19 -10.13 -12.71
C ILE A 158 14.65 -10.46 -12.41
N THR A 159 15.57 -9.61 -12.88
CA THR A 159 17.01 -9.89 -12.77
C THR A 159 17.61 -9.42 -11.45
N ASP A 160 17.21 -8.25 -10.94
CA ASP A 160 17.64 -7.79 -9.61
C ASP A 160 17.01 -8.64 -8.50
N SER A 161 17.84 -9.29 -7.68
CA SER A 161 17.39 -10.20 -6.62
C SER A 161 16.49 -9.52 -5.58
N SER A 162 16.72 -8.24 -5.28
CA SER A 162 15.88 -7.50 -4.33
C SER A 162 14.51 -7.20 -4.92
N VAL A 163 14.45 -6.88 -6.20
CA VAL A 163 13.19 -6.62 -6.91
C VAL A 163 12.41 -7.93 -7.09
N MET A 164 13.10 -9.03 -7.41
CA MET A 164 12.51 -10.38 -7.50
C MET A 164 11.93 -10.83 -6.15
N ALA A 165 12.70 -10.73 -5.06
CA ALA A 165 12.22 -11.09 -3.72
C ALA A 165 10.98 -10.28 -3.33
N ARG A 166 10.94 -8.99 -3.70
CA ARG A 166 9.76 -8.13 -3.49
C ARG A 166 8.54 -8.63 -4.29
N ALA A 167 8.72 -8.96 -5.56
CA ALA A 167 7.63 -9.46 -6.41
C ALA A 167 7.08 -10.80 -5.90
N LEU A 168 7.94 -11.76 -5.58
CA LEU A 168 7.54 -13.06 -5.01
C LEU A 168 6.77 -12.88 -3.70
N SER A 169 7.23 -11.97 -2.84
CA SER A 169 6.56 -11.68 -1.56
C SER A 169 5.18 -11.07 -1.74
N GLY A 170 4.97 -10.25 -2.78
CA GLY A 170 3.65 -9.70 -3.11
C GLY A 170 2.66 -10.73 -3.63
N LEU A 171 3.16 -11.81 -4.28
CA LEU A 171 2.32 -12.90 -4.79
C LEU A 171 2.02 -13.98 -3.74
N ALA A 172 2.90 -14.17 -2.75
CA ALA A 172 2.79 -15.23 -1.75
C ALA A 172 1.44 -15.29 -0.99
N PRO A 173 0.76 -14.18 -0.65
CA PRO A 173 -0.55 -14.25 -0.01
C PRO A 173 -1.62 -14.98 -0.85
N GLN A 174 -1.49 -14.99 -2.18
CA GLN A 174 -2.39 -15.68 -3.11
C GLN A 174 -1.83 -17.01 -3.60
N LEU A 175 -0.54 -17.24 -3.39
CA LEU A 175 0.19 -18.45 -3.76
C LEU A 175 0.98 -18.99 -2.56
N PRO A 176 0.33 -19.57 -1.54
CA PRO A 176 1.05 -20.08 -0.35
C PRO A 176 2.16 -21.09 -0.68
N GLN A 177 2.05 -21.79 -1.82
CA GLN A 177 3.06 -22.74 -2.30
C GLN A 177 4.41 -22.10 -2.65
N ILE A 178 4.48 -20.79 -2.96
CA ILE A 178 5.74 -20.10 -3.25
C ILE A 178 6.37 -19.48 -2.00
N LEU A 179 5.76 -19.62 -0.82
CA LEU A 179 6.27 -19.03 0.42
C LEU A 179 7.72 -19.46 0.75
N PRO A 180 8.11 -20.76 0.62
CA PRO A 180 9.50 -21.16 0.82
C PRO A 180 10.46 -20.49 -0.17
N GLU A 181 10.08 -20.37 -1.44
CA GLU A 181 10.88 -19.71 -2.48
C GLU A 181 11.03 -18.20 -2.20
N ALA A 182 9.95 -17.54 -1.80
CA ALA A 182 9.97 -16.11 -1.47
C ALA A 182 10.81 -15.81 -0.21
N LEU A 183 10.77 -16.69 0.80
CA LEU A 183 11.63 -16.59 1.99
C LEU A 183 13.10 -16.83 1.63
N GLU A 184 13.39 -17.81 0.79
CA GLU A 184 14.76 -18.07 0.31
C GLU A 184 15.31 -16.86 -0.43
N ALA A 185 14.55 -16.31 -1.38
CA ALA A 185 14.94 -15.10 -2.12
C ALA A 185 15.19 -13.91 -1.19
N ALA A 186 14.43 -13.78 -0.10
CA ALA A 186 14.67 -12.76 0.92
C ALA A 186 15.95 -13.03 1.72
N ARG A 187 16.23 -14.30 2.04
CA ARG A 187 17.41 -14.73 2.80
C ARG A 187 18.71 -14.48 2.05
N GLU A 188 18.71 -14.69 0.74
CA GLU A 188 19.87 -14.52 -0.14
C GLU A 188 20.29 -13.05 -0.33
N LEU A 189 19.45 -12.08 0.05
CA LEU A 189 19.78 -10.67 -0.09
C LEU A 189 20.97 -10.30 0.82
N THR A 190 22.08 -9.88 0.21
CA THR A 190 23.29 -9.45 0.91
C THR A 190 23.05 -8.24 1.81
N ASP A 191 22.31 -7.25 1.31
CA ASP A 191 21.88 -6.09 2.11
C ASP A 191 20.71 -6.50 3.01
N LYS A 192 20.99 -6.65 4.31
CA LYS A 192 20.00 -7.07 5.31
C LYS A 192 18.83 -6.08 5.41
N SER A 193 19.03 -4.80 5.11
CA SER A 193 17.93 -3.81 5.13
C SER A 193 16.89 -4.11 4.05
N ARG A 194 17.31 -4.65 2.90
CA ARG A 194 16.41 -5.03 1.79
C ARG A 194 15.53 -6.25 2.13
N ARG A 195 15.93 -7.07 3.10
CA ARG A 195 15.13 -8.20 3.60
C ARG A 195 13.85 -7.73 4.28
N ALA A 196 13.82 -6.50 4.80
CA ALA A 196 12.71 -6.01 5.59
C ALA A 196 11.36 -6.01 4.86
N TYR A 197 11.34 -5.63 3.57
CA TYR A 197 10.11 -5.64 2.79
C TYR A 197 9.58 -7.06 2.61
N PRO A 198 10.32 -7.99 1.96
CA PRO A 198 9.89 -9.38 1.81
C PRO A 198 9.42 -10.01 3.11
N LEU A 199 10.24 -9.93 4.16
CA LEU A 199 9.94 -10.56 5.44
C LEU A 199 8.69 -9.96 6.09
N SER A 200 8.50 -8.63 6.03
CA SER A 200 7.29 -8.00 6.57
C SER A 200 6.00 -8.43 5.88
N THR A 201 6.08 -8.75 4.59
CA THR A 201 4.93 -9.19 3.77
C THR A 201 4.67 -10.69 3.93
N LEU A 202 5.72 -11.50 4.07
CA LEU A 202 5.62 -12.95 4.23
C LEU A 202 5.24 -13.37 5.65
N ALA A 203 5.74 -12.64 6.67
CA ALA A 203 5.56 -13.00 8.08
C ALA A 203 4.10 -13.29 8.48
N PRO A 204 3.07 -12.52 8.09
CA PRO A 204 1.67 -12.80 8.45
C PRO A 204 1.14 -14.14 7.93
N HIS A 205 1.77 -14.71 6.91
CA HIS A 205 1.34 -15.93 6.22
C HIS A 205 2.26 -17.13 6.46
N CYS A 206 3.35 -16.94 7.20
CA CYS A 206 4.30 -18.01 7.49
C CYS A 206 3.70 -19.07 8.44
N PRO A 207 3.95 -20.37 8.19
CA PRO A 207 3.65 -21.41 9.16
C PRO A 207 4.48 -21.20 10.43
N GLN A 208 3.95 -21.63 11.58
CA GLN A 208 4.58 -21.43 12.89
C GLN A 208 6.03 -21.94 12.95
N SER A 209 6.34 -23.01 12.22
CA SER A 209 7.68 -23.59 12.12
C SER A 209 8.74 -22.65 11.52
N LEU A 210 8.34 -21.67 10.72
CA LEU A 210 9.26 -20.72 10.05
C LEU A 210 9.33 -19.36 10.76
N LEU A 211 8.47 -19.10 11.75
CA LEU A 211 8.48 -17.83 12.50
C LEU A 211 9.80 -17.57 13.25
N PRO A 212 10.47 -18.56 13.88
CA PRO A 212 11.77 -18.34 14.52
C PRO A 212 12.85 -17.89 13.53
N GLU A 213 12.86 -18.46 12.32
CA GLU A 213 13.80 -18.08 11.26
C GLU A 213 13.55 -16.63 10.80
N VAL A 214 12.28 -16.25 10.59
CA VAL A 214 11.91 -14.87 10.24
C VAL A 214 12.30 -13.89 11.34
N LEU A 215 12.14 -14.26 12.61
CA LEU A 215 12.57 -13.45 13.75
C LEU A 215 14.09 -13.26 13.78
N GLU A 216 14.87 -14.33 13.60
CA GLU A 216 16.33 -14.25 13.53
C GLU A 216 16.79 -13.34 12.39
N MET A 217 16.20 -13.50 11.21
CA MET A 217 16.49 -12.64 10.06
C MET A 217 16.14 -11.17 10.34
N ALA A 218 15.04 -10.90 11.05
CA ALA A 218 14.64 -9.56 11.45
C ALA A 218 15.65 -8.95 12.44
N GLN A 219 16.06 -9.71 13.45
CA GLN A 219 17.06 -9.27 14.45
C GLN A 219 18.43 -9.00 13.83
N ALA A 220 18.78 -9.71 12.74
CA ALA A 220 20.00 -9.47 11.98
C ALA A 220 20.00 -8.14 11.21
N ILE A 221 18.85 -7.46 11.05
CA ILE A 221 18.75 -6.16 10.38
C ILE A 221 19.26 -5.05 11.31
N GLN A 222 20.29 -4.33 10.84
CA GLN A 222 20.92 -3.26 11.63
C GLN A 222 20.04 -2.01 11.78
N SER A 223 19.30 -1.64 10.73
CA SER A 223 18.40 -0.49 10.77
C SER A 223 17.16 -0.81 11.60
N GLU A 224 16.97 -0.07 12.69
CA GLU A 224 15.82 -0.24 13.58
C GLU A 224 14.49 0.00 12.87
N TYR A 225 14.44 0.98 11.96
CA TYR A 225 13.26 1.24 11.13
C TYR A 225 12.91 0.04 10.25
N HIS A 226 13.90 -0.57 9.61
CA HIS A 226 13.71 -1.76 8.77
C HIS A 226 13.36 -3.00 9.62
N ARG A 227 13.98 -3.18 10.79
CA ARG A 227 13.64 -4.24 11.75
C ARG A 227 12.21 -4.10 12.26
N ALA A 228 11.79 -2.89 12.64
CA ALA A 228 10.44 -2.57 13.08
C ALA A 228 9.38 -2.91 12.01
N ARG A 229 9.74 -2.78 10.74
CA ARG A 229 8.86 -3.18 9.64
C ARG A 229 8.60 -4.68 9.63
N VAL A 230 9.61 -5.52 9.88
CA VAL A 230 9.44 -6.98 9.96
C VAL A 230 8.67 -7.37 11.22
N PHE A 231 8.98 -6.76 12.37
CA PHE A 231 8.25 -6.99 13.61
C PHE A 231 6.76 -6.68 13.46
N SER A 232 6.42 -5.58 12.76
CA SER A 232 5.02 -5.25 12.42
C SER A 232 4.34 -6.34 11.57
N GLY A 233 5.10 -7.06 10.73
CA GLY A 233 4.60 -8.24 10.00
C GLY A 233 4.42 -9.46 10.91
N LEU A 234 5.39 -9.75 11.78
CA LEU A 234 5.35 -10.89 12.71
C LEU A 234 4.15 -10.82 13.67
N ILE A 235 3.88 -9.66 14.26
CA ILE A 235 2.74 -9.50 15.19
C ILE A 235 1.37 -9.64 14.52
N LYS A 236 1.29 -9.60 13.18
CA LYS A 236 0.07 -9.88 12.44
C LYS A 236 -0.14 -11.37 12.19
N ASN A 237 0.89 -12.20 12.40
CA ASN A 237 0.75 -13.64 12.26
C ASN A 237 0.03 -14.20 13.50
N PRO A 238 -1.08 -14.94 13.33
CA PRO A 238 -1.84 -15.47 14.46
C PRO A 238 -1.10 -16.56 15.25
N GLY A 239 -0.09 -17.20 14.66
CA GLY A 239 0.78 -18.19 15.29
C GLY A 239 2.01 -17.62 15.99
N PHE A 240 2.24 -16.31 15.90
CA PHE A 240 3.35 -15.64 16.60
C PHE A 240 2.90 -15.19 18.00
N SER A 241 3.63 -15.62 19.03
CA SER A 241 3.34 -15.27 20.42
C SER A 241 4.55 -14.61 21.06
N LEU A 242 4.29 -13.56 21.83
CA LEU A 242 5.28 -12.85 22.66
C LEU A 242 5.04 -13.10 24.17
N GLN A 243 4.10 -13.98 24.51
CA GLN A 243 3.60 -14.13 25.88
C GLN A 243 4.62 -14.77 26.82
N ASP A 244 5.49 -15.62 26.26
CA ASP A 244 6.42 -16.44 27.05
C ASP A 244 7.82 -15.79 27.20
N ASP A 245 8.06 -14.64 26.55
CA ASP A 245 9.37 -13.97 26.56
C ASP A 245 9.23 -12.46 26.77
N VAL A 246 9.42 -12.04 28.03
CA VAL A 246 9.36 -10.62 28.45
C VAL A 246 10.47 -9.80 27.78
N SER A 247 11.63 -10.39 27.50
CA SER A 247 12.74 -9.67 26.85
C SER A 247 12.40 -9.38 25.39
N LEU A 248 11.85 -10.39 24.70
CA LEU A 248 11.39 -10.25 23.33
C LEU A 248 10.21 -9.26 23.23
N TRP A 249 9.29 -9.29 24.20
CA TRP A 249 8.23 -8.29 24.31
C TRP A 249 8.78 -6.85 24.40
N GLN A 250 9.76 -6.62 25.27
CA GLN A 250 10.39 -5.30 25.41
C GLN A 250 11.13 -4.87 24.13
N GLU A 251 11.83 -5.80 23.48
CA GLU A 251 12.50 -5.55 22.19
C GLU A 251 11.51 -5.10 21.11
N PHE A 252 10.36 -5.78 21.01
CA PHE A 252 9.30 -5.43 20.07
C PHE A 252 8.74 -4.05 20.37
N LEU A 253 8.38 -3.75 21.62
CA LEU A 253 7.85 -2.44 21.99
C LEU A 253 8.81 -1.30 21.65
N HIS A 254 10.09 -1.44 22.01
CA HIS A 254 11.10 -0.42 21.74
C HIS A 254 11.33 -0.22 20.24
N THR A 255 11.48 -1.32 19.51
CA THR A 255 11.75 -1.26 18.06
C THR A 255 10.54 -0.71 17.30
N LEU A 256 9.30 -1.10 17.65
CA LEU A 256 8.10 -0.61 16.99
C LEU A 256 7.83 0.88 17.27
N ALA A 257 8.28 1.39 18.43
CA ALA A 257 8.16 2.81 18.78
C ALA A 257 9.06 3.73 17.92
N CYS A 258 10.03 3.19 17.18
CA CYS A 258 10.87 3.96 16.27
C CYS A 258 10.17 4.38 14.96
N ARG A 259 8.96 3.88 14.70
CA ARG A 259 8.13 4.26 13.54
C ARG A 259 7.23 5.44 13.89
N ASP A 260 6.54 5.99 12.88
CA ASP A 260 5.60 7.07 13.13
C ASP A 260 4.44 6.65 14.07
N ARG A 261 3.78 7.64 14.65
CA ARG A 261 2.69 7.46 15.61
C ARG A 261 1.56 6.60 15.03
N GLN A 262 1.24 6.76 13.74
CA GLN A 262 0.15 6.04 13.10
C GLN A 262 0.47 4.55 13.01
N ASP A 263 1.68 4.20 12.58
CA ASP A 263 2.16 2.83 12.51
C ASP A 263 2.24 2.19 13.90
N PHE A 264 2.75 2.91 14.90
CA PHE A 264 2.83 2.41 16.26
C PHE A 264 1.45 2.09 16.85
N LEU A 265 0.46 2.99 16.68
CA LEU A 265 -0.91 2.75 17.13
C LEU A 265 -1.54 1.54 16.46
N ARG A 266 -1.31 1.33 15.14
CA ARG A 266 -1.75 0.12 14.44
C ARG A 266 -1.09 -1.14 14.99
N ASN A 267 0.18 -1.07 15.38
CA ASN A 267 0.88 -2.21 15.98
C ASN A 267 0.33 -2.54 17.37
N LEU A 268 -0.03 -1.54 18.18
CA LEU A 268 -0.66 -1.78 19.49
C LEU A 268 -1.97 -2.55 19.39
N VAL A 269 -2.77 -2.30 18.35
CA VAL A 269 -3.98 -3.10 18.07
C VAL A 269 -3.61 -4.57 17.86
N ASN A 270 -2.61 -4.87 17.03
CA ASN A 270 -2.15 -6.24 16.79
C ASN A 270 -1.52 -6.89 18.05
N LEU A 271 -0.96 -6.09 18.95
CA LEU A 271 -0.39 -6.56 20.23
C LEU A 271 -1.44 -6.77 21.33
N SER A 272 -2.70 -6.40 21.11
CA SER A 272 -3.76 -6.48 22.13
C SER A 272 -3.90 -7.87 22.76
N PRO A 273 -3.82 -9.00 22.02
CA PRO A 273 -3.86 -10.33 22.64
C PRO A 273 -2.70 -10.57 23.63
N THR A 274 -1.49 -10.13 23.29
CA THR A 274 -0.32 -10.24 24.16
C THR A 274 -0.47 -9.35 25.40
N ILE A 275 -0.93 -8.11 25.23
CA ILE A 275 -1.18 -7.17 26.34
C ILE A 275 -2.19 -7.78 27.33
N ILE A 276 -3.29 -8.33 26.82
CA ILE A 276 -4.32 -8.98 27.64
C ILE A 276 -3.75 -10.21 28.36
N SER A 277 -2.91 -11.01 27.68
CA SER A 277 -2.29 -12.19 28.30
C SER A 277 -1.33 -11.81 29.43
N LEU A 278 -0.52 -10.75 29.25
CA LEU A 278 0.47 -10.32 30.23
C LEU A 278 -0.12 -9.54 31.42
N GLY A 279 -1.17 -8.74 31.19
CA GLY A 279 -1.66 -7.78 32.19
C GLY A 279 -3.19 -7.67 32.31
N GLY A 280 -3.93 -8.58 31.69
CA GLY A 280 -5.40 -8.56 31.71
C GLY A 280 -6.01 -7.46 30.84
N LYS A 281 -7.35 -7.35 30.90
CA LYS A 281 -8.08 -6.29 30.17
C LYS A 281 -7.81 -4.91 30.75
N GLU A 282 -7.42 -4.85 32.02
CA GLU A 282 -7.07 -3.67 32.77
C GLU A 282 -5.80 -3.02 32.20
N ALA A 283 -4.78 -3.81 31.85
CA ALA A 283 -3.58 -3.30 31.20
C ALA A 283 -3.89 -2.70 29.81
N LEU A 284 -4.79 -3.33 29.04
CA LEU A 284 -5.22 -2.78 27.77
C LEU A 284 -5.99 -1.46 27.96
N ALA A 285 -6.88 -1.38 28.95
CA ALA A 285 -7.61 -0.15 29.28
C ALA A 285 -6.65 0.99 29.69
N ALA A 286 -5.66 0.70 30.53
CA ALA A 286 -4.66 1.69 30.94
C ALA A 286 -3.83 2.20 29.75
N ILE A 287 -3.49 1.34 28.78
CA ILE A 287 -2.81 1.77 27.55
C ILE A 287 -3.72 2.68 26.71
N VAL A 288 -5.01 2.35 26.58
CA VAL A 288 -5.98 3.19 25.86
C VAL A 288 -6.11 4.57 26.52
N GLU A 289 -6.19 4.63 27.84
CA GLU A 289 -6.22 5.89 28.60
C GLU A 289 -4.93 6.70 28.37
N ALA A 290 -3.75 6.07 28.46
CA ALA A 290 -2.48 6.73 28.20
C ALA A 290 -2.40 7.30 26.77
N ILE A 291 -2.90 6.57 25.77
CA ILE A 291 -2.98 7.07 24.38
C ILE A 291 -3.89 8.29 24.29
N GLN A 292 -5.07 8.25 24.92
CA GLN A 292 -6.01 9.37 24.93
C GLN A 292 -5.40 10.60 25.60
N ASP A 293 -4.72 10.41 26.73
CA ASP A 293 -4.06 11.50 27.44
C ASP A 293 -2.97 12.13 26.58
N VAL A 294 -2.01 11.36 26.06
CA VAL A 294 -0.96 11.89 25.17
C VAL A 294 -1.55 12.63 23.96
N SER A 295 -2.68 12.15 23.42
CA SER A 295 -3.39 12.79 22.31
C SER A 295 -4.00 14.15 22.67
N ARG A 296 -4.31 14.40 23.95
CA ARG A 296 -4.77 15.71 24.43
C ARG A 296 -3.64 16.73 24.54
N TRP A 297 -2.42 16.29 24.84
CA TRP A 297 -1.24 17.16 24.98
C TRP A 297 -0.59 17.49 23.64
N TRP A 298 -0.73 16.61 22.65
CA TRP A 298 -0.23 16.77 21.29
C TRP A 298 -1.30 16.36 20.25
N PRO A 299 -2.25 17.27 19.93
CA PRO A 299 -3.27 17.05 18.91
C PRO A 299 -2.68 16.88 17.51
#